data_AF-A0A6G7X844-F1
#
_entry.id   AF-A0A6G7X844-F1
#
_cell.length_a   1.000
_cell.length_b   1.000
_cell.length_c   1.000
_cell.angle_alpha   90.00
_cell.angle_beta   90.00
_cell.angle_gamma   90.00
#
_symmetry.space_group_name_H-M   'P 1'
#
loop_
_entity.id
_entity.type
_entity.pdbx_description
1 polymer ?
#
loop_
_entity_poly.entity_id
_entity_poly.type
_entity_poly.pdbx_seq_one_letter_code
_entity_poly.pdbx_strand_id
1 'polypeptide(L)'
;MKKLFHIGLLCLCALSAYSQKVHHDKTSGTYFFQKATLTVYNANSRSVVDTRTINDLSTLSNEKDVFFGSVFREANINDGQLTSCMLSDSINYIVKDLNELIPAPIEASSKKTDQSIPKPNYPVQLTPYSFSIEGNTLTFTTGFLYGNSQYSFPLEGKLVLTMTKQK
;
A
#
# COMPACT_ATOMS: atom_id res chain seq x y z
N MET A 1 44.10 7.11 -31.07
CA MET A 1 43.21 8.21 -30.61
C MET A 1 42.37 7.67 -29.45
N LYS A 2 42.61 8.20 -28.24
CA LYS A 2 41.85 7.83 -27.03
C LYS A 2 40.60 8.73 -26.97
N LYS A 3 39.40 8.14 -26.89
CA LYS A 3 38.18 8.87 -26.51
C LYS A 3 37.79 8.44 -25.10
N LEU A 4 38.02 9.34 -24.16
CA LEU A 4 37.52 9.33 -22.79
C LEU A 4 36.09 9.89 -22.79
N PHE A 5 35.10 9.08 -22.46
CA PHE A 5 33.77 9.54 -22.02
C PHE A 5 33.41 8.73 -20.77
N HIS A 6 33.83 9.23 -19.61
CA HIS A 6 33.02 10.02 -18.66
C HIS A 6 32.02 9.15 -17.89
N ILE A 7 32.47 8.76 -16.69
CA ILE A 7 31.71 8.27 -15.55
C ILE A 7 30.57 9.26 -15.25
N GLY A 8 29.35 8.76 -14.99
CA GLY A 8 28.26 9.64 -14.57
C GLY A 8 27.00 8.91 -14.13
N LEU A 9 26.91 8.66 -12.83
CA LEU A 9 25.68 8.63 -12.03
C LEU A 9 24.77 7.38 -12.11
N LEU A 10 25.23 6.30 -11.46
CA LEU A 10 24.39 5.18 -11.00
C LEU A 10 24.26 5.25 -9.47
N CYS A 11 23.48 6.22 -8.97
CA CYS A 11 23.01 6.26 -7.58
C CYS A 11 21.97 7.38 -7.41
N LEU A 12 20.69 7.10 -7.64
CA LEU A 12 19.59 8.00 -7.26
C LEU A 12 18.26 7.28 -7.01
N CYS A 13 18.30 6.01 -6.56
CA CYS A 13 17.10 5.31 -6.08
C CYS A 13 17.05 5.17 -4.54
N ALA A 14 17.93 5.86 -3.79
CA ALA A 14 18.06 5.67 -2.35
C ALA A 14 17.64 6.88 -1.49
N LEU A 15 16.73 7.75 -1.94
CA LEU A 15 16.35 8.95 -1.17
C LEU A 15 14.85 9.19 -0.92
N SER A 16 13.93 8.31 -1.34
CA SER A 16 12.53 8.44 -0.89
C SER A 16 12.21 7.68 0.40
N ALA A 17 13.19 7.04 1.04
CA ALA A 17 12.98 6.32 2.31
C ALA A 17 12.80 7.23 3.54
N TYR A 18 13.05 8.54 3.43
CA TYR A 18 13.00 9.45 4.59
C TYR A 18 12.39 10.80 4.23
N SER A 19 11.07 10.88 4.22
CA SER A 19 10.38 12.13 4.52
C SER A 19 9.23 11.86 5.48
N GLN A 20 9.56 11.34 6.65
CA GLN A 20 8.66 11.31 7.78
C GLN A 20 8.83 12.64 8.53
N LYS A 21 7.94 13.62 8.28
CA LYS A 21 7.84 14.79 9.17
C LYS A 21 7.10 14.33 10.42
N VAL A 22 7.85 13.98 11.46
CA VAL A 22 7.30 13.39 12.66
C VAL A 22 6.69 14.47 13.56
N HIS A 23 5.36 14.45 13.72
CA HIS A 23 4.67 15.06 14.85
C HIS A 23 4.22 13.93 15.77
N HIS A 24 5.07 13.60 16.74
CA HIS A 24 5.07 12.34 17.50
C HIS A 24 3.75 11.94 18.21
N ASP A 25 2.85 12.87 18.56
CA ASP A 25 1.63 12.50 19.33
C ASP A 25 0.30 12.56 18.54
N LYS A 26 0.21 13.33 17.45
CA LYS A 26 -1.08 13.52 16.76
C LYS A 26 -1.40 12.41 15.77
N THR A 27 -0.39 11.68 15.31
CA THR A 27 -0.51 10.71 14.21
C THR A 27 -0.90 9.31 14.67
N SER A 28 -0.65 8.96 15.94
CA SER A 28 -0.98 7.64 16.49
C SER A 28 -2.49 7.41 16.54
N GLY A 29 -2.93 6.20 16.19
CA GLY A 29 -4.32 5.79 16.23
C GLY A 29 -4.68 4.77 15.14
N THR A 30 -5.93 4.34 15.18
CA THR A 30 -6.53 3.42 14.21
C THR A 30 -7.16 4.21 13.07
N TYR A 31 -6.88 3.83 11.84
CA TYR A 31 -7.42 4.42 10.62
C TYR A 31 -8.23 3.36 9.87
N PHE A 32 -9.38 3.76 9.34
CA PHE A 32 -10.27 2.88 8.58
C PHE A 32 -10.32 3.27 7.11
N PHE A 33 -10.48 2.27 6.25
CA PHE A 33 -10.64 2.46 4.81
C PHE A 33 -11.72 3.50 4.50
N GLN A 34 -11.41 4.40 3.57
CA GLN A 34 -12.37 5.35 3.01
C GLN A 34 -12.47 5.20 1.48
N LYS A 35 -11.32 5.16 0.81
CA LYS A 35 -11.26 5.13 -0.66
C LYS A 35 -9.92 4.56 -1.13
N ALA A 36 -9.94 3.82 -2.22
CA ALA A 36 -8.73 3.53 -2.98
C ALA A 36 -8.93 3.89 -4.46
N THR A 37 -7.92 4.50 -5.07
CA THR A 37 -7.92 4.88 -6.48
C THR A 37 -6.68 4.31 -7.14
N LEU A 38 -6.87 3.45 -8.13
CA LEU A 38 -5.83 3.00 -9.04
C LEU A 38 -5.89 3.84 -10.31
N THR A 39 -4.81 4.53 -10.62
CA THR A 39 -4.63 5.17 -11.93
C THR A 39 -3.55 4.42 -12.70
N VAL A 40 -3.86 4.04 -13.93
CA VAL A 40 -2.94 3.38 -14.85
C VAL A 40 -2.48 4.38 -15.89
N TYR A 41 -1.19 4.43 -16.13
CA TYR A 41 -0.54 5.31 -17.09
C TYR A 41 0.22 4.49 -18.14
N ASN A 42 0.35 5.05 -19.33
CA ASN A 42 1.44 4.68 -20.21
C ASN A 42 2.76 5.12 -19.54
N ALA A 43 3.65 4.17 -19.26
CA ALA A 43 4.87 4.47 -18.49
C ALA A 43 5.86 5.39 -19.25
N ASN A 44 5.77 5.44 -20.59
CA ASN A 44 6.63 6.28 -21.42
C ASN A 44 6.11 7.71 -21.51
N SER A 45 4.84 7.89 -21.90
CA SER A 45 4.25 9.21 -22.14
C SER A 45 3.62 9.85 -20.90
N ARG A 46 3.39 9.06 -19.85
CA ARG A 46 2.64 9.44 -18.64
C ARG A 46 1.18 9.80 -18.88
N SER A 47 0.63 9.48 -20.06
CA SER A 47 -0.80 9.64 -20.32
C SER A 47 -1.62 8.64 -19.53
N VAL A 48 -2.71 9.08 -18.92
CA VAL A 48 -3.67 8.20 -18.23
C VAL A 48 -4.31 7.26 -19.25
N VAL A 49 -4.29 5.97 -18.93
CA VAL A 49 -4.92 4.89 -19.71
C VAL A 49 -6.23 4.46 -19.08
N ASP A 50 -6.24 4.32 -17.75
CA ASP A 50 -7.43 3.90 -17.00
C ASP A 50 -7.41 4.51 -15.59
N THR A 51 -8.57 4.66 -14.97
CA THR A 51 -8.70 5.02 -13.56
C THR A 51 -9.88 4.30 -12.94
N ARG A 52 -9.61 3.56 -11.86
CA ARG A 52 -10.61 2.83 -11.10
C ARG A 52 -10.60 3.30 -9.66
N THR A 53 -11.77 3.57 -9.11
CA THR A 53 -11.95 4.02 -7.73
C THR A 53 -12.92 3.11 -7.01
N ILE A 54 -12.52 2.67 -5.83
CA ILE A 54 -13.34 1.89 -4.91
C ILE A 54 -13.57 2.71 -3.65
N ASN A 55 -14.83 2.77 -3.21
CA ASN A 55 -15.24 3.41 -1.96
C ASN A 55 -15.89 2.41 -0.99
N ASP A 56 -16.06 1.16 -1.42
CA ASP A 56 -16.60 0.06 -0.61
C ASP A 56 -15.71 -1.17 -0.80
N LEU A 57 -15.20 -1.72 0.30
CA LEU A 57 -14.37 -2.91 0.28
C LEU A 57 -15.13 -4.16 -0.16
N SER A 58 -16.46 -4.17 -0.11
CA SER A 58 -17.26 -5.30 -0.58
C SER A 58 -17.01 -5.60 -2.06
N THR A 59 -16.65 -4.58 -2.86
CA THR A 59 -16.36 -4.73 -4.30
C THR A 59 -15.06 -5.48 -4.56
N LEU A 60 -14.12 -5.47 -3.60
CA LEU A 60 -12.85 -6.19 -3.71
C LEU A 60 -13.01 -7.70 -3.58
N SER A 61 -14.05 -8.16 -2.89
CA SER A 61 -14.34 -9.59 -2.69
C SER A 61 -14.54 -10.35 -4.00
N ASN A 62 -14.95 -9.64 -5.06
CA ASN A 62 -15.28 -10.21 -6.37
C ASN A 62 -14.21 -9.96 -7.43
N GLU A 63 -13.25 -9.07 -7.19
CA GLU A 63 -12.21 -8.72 -8.15
C GLU A 63 -10.89 -9.38 -7.76
N LYS A 64 -10.39 -10.31 -8.59
CA LYS A 64 -9.01 -10.83 -8.51
C LYS A 64 -8.01 -9.80 -9.05
N ASP A 65 -8.22 -8.53 -8.73
CA ASP A 65 -7.32 -7.50 -9.16
C ASP A 65 -6.14 -7.44 -8.21
N VAL A 66 -5.01 -7.96 -8.69
CA VAL A 66 -3.74 -8.03 -7.96
C VAL A 66 -3.32 -6.66 -7.41
N PHE A 67 -3.71 -5.56 -8.06
CA PHE A 67 -3.36 -4.21 -7.62
C PHE A 67 -4.04 -3.84 -6.30
N PHE A 68 -5.22 -4.39 -6.01
CA PHE A 68 -5.96 -4.10 -4.78
C PHE A 68 -5.72 -5.13 -3.66
N GLY A 69 -4.87 -6.15 -3.89
CA GLY A 69 -4.53 -7.16 -2.89
C GLY A 69 -3.86 -6.61 -1.62
N SER A 70 -3.30 -5.40 -1.68
CA SER A 70 -2.67 -4.72 -0.53
C SER A 70 -3.53 -3.58 0.05
N VAL A 71 -4.83 -3.55 -0.23
CA VAL A 71 -5.72 -2.53 0.36
C VAL A 71 -6.00 -2.85 1.82
N PHE A 72 -5.68 -1.90 2.70
CA PHE A 72 -6.00 -1.98 4.12
C PHE A 72 -7.49 -1.68 4.35
N ARG A 73 -8.14 -2.55 5.12
CA ARG A 73 -9.41 -2.28 5.79
C ARG A 73 -9.19 -1.41 7.03
N GLU A 74 -8.15 -1.72 7.78
CA GLU A 74 -7.75 -1.03 9.01
C GLU A 74 -6.22 -0.90 9.06
N ALA A 75 -5.71 0.23 9.54
CA ALA A 75 -4.29 0.48 9.74
C ALA A 75 -4.06 1.13 11.11
N ASN A 76 -3.19 0.54 11.91
CA ASN A 76 -2.82 1.07 13.22
C ASN A 76 -1.45 1.74 13.12
N ILE A 77 -1.45 3.04 13.36
CA ILE A 77 -0.24 3.85 13.40
C ILE A 77 0.14 4.06 14.86
N ASN A 78 1.40 3.77 15.20
CA ASN A 78 1.97 4.13 16.48
C ASN A 78 3.29 4.85 16.23
N ASP A 79 3.47 6.01 16.85
CA ASP A 79 4.66 6.83 16.75
C ASP A 79 5.08 7.14 15.29
N GLY A 80 4.08 7.39 14.45
CA GLY A 80 4.28 7.68 13.03
C GLY A 80 4.70 6.47 12.18
N GLN A 81 4.56 5.24 12.70
CA GLN A 81 4.87 3.99 11.98
C GLN A 81 3.65 3.07 11.90
N LEU A 82 3.50 2.35 10.79
CA LEU A 82 2.51 1.27 10.67
C LEU A 82 2.94 0.07 11.52
N THR A 83 2.15 -0.28 12.54
CA THR A 83 2.48 -1.38 13.47
C THR A 83 1.61 -2.60 13.31
N SER A 84 0.35 -2.42 12.89
CA SER A 84 -0.54 -3.51 12.51
C SER A 84 -1.57 -3.05 11.47
N CYS A 85 -2.13 -4.00 10.73
CA CYS A 85 -3.18 -3.71 9.77
C CYS A 85 -4.13 -4.90 9.60
N MET A 86 -5.32 -4.61 9.09
CA MET A 86 -6.24 -5.62 8.56
C MET A 86 -6.36 -5.41 7.06
N LEU A 87 -6.14 -6.46 6.27
CA LEU A 87 -6.30 -6.38 4.81
C LEU A 87 -7.78 -6.61 4.41
N SER A 88 -8.05 -6.60 3.10
CA SER A 88 -9.37 -6.89 2.54
C SER A 88 -9.90 -8.29 2.91
N ASP A 89 -8.99 -9.25 3.11
CA ASP A 89 -9.27 -10.61 3.59
C ASP A 89 -9.77 -10.69 5.05
N SER A 90 -9.84 -9.55 5.75
CA SER A 90 -10.28 -9.44 7.14
C SER A 90 -9.38 -10.19 8.15
N ILE A 91 -8.13 -10.47 7.76
CA ILE A 91 -7.10 -11.01 8.65
C ILE A 91 -6.30 -9.85 9.24
N ASN A 92 -6.10 -9.91 10.56
CA ASN A 92 -5.23 -8.97 11.27
C ASN A 92 -3.78 -9.42 11.15
N TYR A 93 -2.90 -8.47 10.85
CA TYR A 93 -1.47 -8.67 10.68
C TYR A 93 -0.68 -7.72 11.58
N ILE A 94 0.41 -8.22 12.14
CA ILE A 94 1.46 -7.42 12.77
C ILE A 94 2.48 -7.07 11.69
N VAL A 95 2.93 -5.81 11.67
CA VAL A 95 3.97 -5.36 10.74
C VAL A 95 5.34 -5.52 11.39
N LYS A 96 6.22 -6.25 10.72
CA LYS A 96 7.65 -6.34 11.04
C LYS A 96 8.47 -5.73 9.92
N ASP A 97 9.64 -5.18 10.28
CA ASP A 97 10.61 -4.63 9.34
C ASP A 97 9.97 -3.69 8.29
N LEU A 98 8.95 -2.93 8.71
CA LEU A 98 8.15 -1.97 7.95
C LEU A 98 7.22 -2.55 6.87
N ASN A 99 7.43 -3.79 6.40
CA ASN A 99 6.68 -4.33 5.26
C ASN A 99 6.38 -5.84 5.32
N GLU A 100 6.91 -6.58 6.28
CA GLU A 100 6.57 -7.99 6.49
C GLU A 100 5.29 -8.08 7.35
N LEU A 101 4.29 -8.81 6.88
CA LEU A 101 3.02 -9.01 7.58
C LEU A 101 2.96 -10.42 8.18
N ILE A 102 2.85 -10.46 9.49
CA ILE A 102 2.69 -11.71 10.24
C ILE A 102 1.25 -11.82 10.72
N PRO A 103 0.50 -12.86 10.32
CA PRO A 103 -0.86 -13.09 10.80
C PRO A 103 -0.92 -13.10 12.34
N ALA A 104 -1.77 -12.26 12.93
CA ALA A 104 -1.93 -12.21 14.37
C ALA A 104 -2.65 -13.48 14.90
N PRO A 105 -2.28 -13.97 16.11
CA PRO A 105 -2.98 -15.07 16.79
C PRO A 105 -4.47 -14.73 16.98
N ILE A 106 -5.35 -15.74 16.88
CA ILE A 106 -6.81 -15.58 16.93
C ILE A 106 -7.28 -14.95 18.26
N GLU A 107 -6.55 -15.20 19.36
CA GLU A 107 -6.93 -14.77 20.72
C GLU A 107 -6.77 -13.25 20.97
N ALA A 108 -6.04 -12.52 20.11
CA ALA A 108 -5.88 -11.07 20.23
C ALA A 108 -6.97 -10.27 19.48
N SER A 109 -7.84 -10.94 18.71
CA SER A 109 -8.86 -10.28 17.90
C SER A 109 -10.22 -10.32 18.61
N SER A 110 -10.54 -9.30 19.39
CA SER A 110 -11.82 -9.15 20.08
C SER A 110 -13.04 -8.97 19.15
N LYS A 111 -12.85 -9.02 17.84
CA LYS A 111 -13.93 -9.01 16.83
C LYS A 111 -14.02 -10.39 16.20
N LYS A 112 -15.21 -10.99 16.26
CA LYS A 112 -15.59 -12.23 15.58
C LYS A 112 -15.17 -12.16 14.10
N THR A 113 -14.00 -12.69 13.76
CA THR A 113 -13.62 -12.97 12.39
C THR A 113 -14.45 -14.18 11.95
N ASP A 114 -15.10 -14.09 10.80
CA ASP A 114 -15.79 -15.23 10.20
C ASP A 114 -14.76 -16.38 10.05
N GLN A 115 -15.00 -17.49 10.76
CA GLN A 115 -14.06 -18.61 10.88
C GLN A 115 -13.86 -19.40 9.57
N SER A 116 -14.41 -18.91 8.45
CA SER A 116 -14.45 -19.58 7.15
C SER A 116 -13.29 -19.24 6.23
N ILE A 117 -12.46 -18.23 6.55
CA ILE A 117 -11.31 -17.85 5.70
C ILE A 117 -10.04 -18.55 6.21
N PRO A 118 -9.40 -19.42 5.39
CA PRO A 118 -8.14 -20.04 5.75
C PRO A 118 -7.08 -18.99 6.03
N LYS A 119 -6.50 -18.98 7.23
CA LYS A 119 -5.35 -18.11 7.51
C LYS A 119 -4.14 -18.58 6.70
N PRO A 120 -3.42 -17.68 6.02
CA PRO A 120 -2.12 -18.02 5.50
C PRO A 120 -1.21 -18.33 6.69
N ASN A 121 -0.55 -19.49 6.68
CA ASN A 121 0.45 -19.88 7.69
C ASN A 121 1.84 -19.32 7.37
N TYR A 122 1.94 -18.38 6.42
CA TYR A 122 3.19 -17.80 5.94
C TYR A 122 3.13 -16.28 6.00
N PRO A 123 4.27 -15.59 6.22
CA PRO A 123 4.34 -14.14 6.14
C PRO A 123 3.89 -13.63 4.77
N VAL A 124 3.16 -12.53 4.76
CA VAL A 124 2.78 -11.82 3.52
C VAL A 124 3.67 -10.59 3.40
N GLN A 125 4.24 -10.36 2.21
CA GLN A 125 5.06 -9.19 1.96
C GLN A 125 4.19 -8.06 1.42
N LEU A 126 4.18 -6.90 2.09
CA LEU A 126 3.59 -5.70 1.49
C LEU A 126 4.44 -5.21 0.33
N THR A 127 3.76 -4.82 -0.75
CA THR A 127 4.39 -4.08 -1.84
C THR A 127 4.99 -2.79 -1.27
N PRO A 128 6.21 -2.39 -1.67
CA PRO A 128 6.81 -1.14 -1.20
C PRO A 128 5.84 0.03 -1.33
N TYR A 129 5.66 0.74 -0.22
CA TYR A 129 4.70 1.83 -0.13
C TYR A 129 5.35 3.06 0.52
N SER A 130 4.73 4.21 0.28
CA SER A 130 4.92 5.40 1.09
C SER A 130 3.59 5.75 1.75
N PHE A 131 3.64 6.46 2.88
CA PHE A 131 2.43 7.04 3.43
C PHE A 131 2.67 8.43 4.01
N SER A 132 1.59 9.16 4.18
CA SER A 132 1.55 10.47 4.82
C SER A 132 0.30 10.58 5.70
N ILE A 133 0.38 11.40 6.74
CA ILE A 133 -0.75 11.68 7.64
C ILE A 133 -0.95 13.19 7.67
N GLU A 134 -2.15 13.62 7.30
CA GLU A 134 -2.58 15.01 7.34
C GLU A 134 -3.91 15.11 8.07
N GLY A 135 -3.90 15.76 9.24
CA GLY A 135 -5.07 15.82 10.12
C GLY A 135 -5.52 14.41 10.54
N ASN A 136 -6.74 14.03 10.13
CA ASN A 136 -7.32 12.71 10.40
C ASN A 136 -7.22 11.76 9.20
N THR A 137 -6.46 12.13 8.18
CA THR A 137 -6.37 11.36 6.93
C THR A 137 -4.99 10.71 6.83
N LEU A 138 -4.99 9.40 6.64
CA LEU A 138 -3.81 8.59 6.32
C LEU A 138 -3.88 8.22 4.84
N THR A 139 -2.83 8.53 4.09
CA THR A 139 -2.75 8.25 2.65
C THR A 139 -1.57 7.34 2.37
N PHE A 140 -1.83 6.14 1.88
CA PHE A 140 -0.83 5.22 1.34
C PHE A 140 -0.73 5.38 -0.18
N THR A 141 0.48 5.27 -0.71
CA THR A 141 0.74 5.23 -2.16
C THR A 141 1.67 4.07 -2.48
N THR A 142 1.26 3.24 -3.44
CA THR A 142 2.08 2.18 -4.03
C THR A 142 2.09 2.29 -5.55
N GLY A 143 3.19 1.85 -6.15
CA GLY A 143 3.45 1.90 -7.58
C GLY A 143 3.74 0.52 -8.15
N PHE A 144 3.28 0.27 -9.36
CA PHE A 144 3.45 -0.99 -10.09
C PHE A 144 3.94 -0.68 -11.50
N LEU A 145 4.92 -1.42 -12.00
CA LEU A 145 5.31 -1.40 -13.42
C LEU A 145 5.03 -2.78 -14.01
N TYR A 146 4.23 -2.84 -15.07
CA TYR A 146 3.79 -4.12 -15.63
C TYR A 146 3.51 -4.03 -17.14
N GLY A 147 3.49 -5.18 -17.80
CA GLY A 147 3.08 -5.33 -19.19
C GLY A 147 1.65 -5.83 -19.32
N ASN A 148 0.97 -5.45 -20.39
CA ASN A 148 -0.34 -5.99 -20.76
C ASN A 148 -0.38 -6.14 -22.28
N SER A 149 -0.77 -7.32 -22.77
CA SER A 149 -0.76 -7.67 -24.19
C SER A 149 -1.67 -6.81 -25.07
N GLN A 150 -2.62 -6.09 -24.47
CA GLN A 150 -3.48 -5.13 -25.18
C GLN A 150 -2.74 -3.84 -25.58
N TYR A 151 -1.59 -3.55 -24.96
CA TYR A 151 -0.84 -2.33 -25.18
C TYR A 151 0.56 -2.63 -25.71
N SER A 152 1.02 -1.84 -26.67
CA SER A 152 2.38 -1.95 -27.23
C SER A 152 3.45 -1.24 -26.38
N PHE A 153 3.09 -0.82 -25.16
CA PHE A 153 3.94 -0.05 -24.25
C PHE A 153 3.78 -0.54 -22.79
N PRO A 154 4.79 -0.36 -21.94
CA PRO A 154 4.69 -0.67 -20.52
C PRO A 154 3.68 0.24 -19.82
N LEU A 155 3.00 -0.32 -18.80
CA LEU A 155 2.04 0.39 -17.97
C LEU A 155 2.62 0.64 -16.58
N GLU A 156 2.32 1.81 -16.03
CA GLU A 156 2.57 2.13 -14.63
C GLU A 156 1.24 2.29 -13.89
N GLY A 157 1.01 1.49 -12.86
CA GLY A 157 -0.12 1.63 -11.95
C GLY A 157 0.28 2.41 -10.71
N LYS A 158 -0.51 3.39 -10.30
CA LYS A 158 -0.39 4.10 -9.02
C LYS A 158 -1.65 3.89 -8.22
N LEU A 159 -1.56 3.16 -7.12
CA LEU A 159 -2.65 2.99 -6.17
C LEU A 159 -2.48 3.99 -5.03
N VAL A 160 -3.51 4.80 -4.80
CA VAL A 160 -3.62 5.72 -3.67
C VAL A 160 -4.76 5.25 -2.78
N LEU A 161 -4.44 4.88 -1.54
CA LEU A 161 -5.40 4.48 -0.52
C LEU A 161 -5.53 5.59 0.53
N THR A 162 -6.75 6.03 0.76
CA THR A 162 -7.11 7.03 1.78
C THR A 162 -7.88 6.36 2.91
N MET A 163 -7.48 6.66 4.14
CA MET A 163 -8.06 6.14 5.37
C MET A 163 -8.34 7.28 6.34
N THR A 164 -9.39 7.14 7.17
CA THR A 164 -9.79 8.14 8.16
C THR A 164 -9.57 7.63 9.58
N LYS A 165 -8.98 8.47 10.44
CA LYS A 165 -8.75 8.20 11.85
C LYS A 165 -10.07 7.97 12.58
N GLN A 166 -10.11 6.94 13.42
CA GLN A 166 -11.20 6.71 14.36
C GLN A 166 -11.29 7.91 15.32
N LYS A 167 -12.49 8.47 15.43
CA LYS A 167 -12.80 9.56 16.38
C LYS A 167 -12.93 9.02 17.79
#